data_AF-A0AAD9SEN0-F1
#
_entry.id   AF-A0AAD9SEN0-F1
#
_cell.length_a   1.000
_cell.length_b   1.000
_cell.length_c   1.000
_cell.angle_alpha   90.00
_cell.angle_beta   90.00
_cell.angle_gamma   90.00
#
_symmetry.space_group_name_H-M   'P 1'
#
loop_
_entity.id
_entity.type
_entity.pdbx_description
1 polymer ?
#
loop_
_entity_poly.entity_id
_entity_poly.type
_entity_poly.pdbx_seq_one_letter_code
_entity_poly.pdbx_strand_id
1 'polypeptide(L)'
;MGNVSHVVPSFHGIFGIPTEPGVAVHSRDFAGAASTEEAHRAALESAKGMAMLGLRVLAEAGLAERARDDFRGRGSHKGVLALMHPGDLNNLCSRLTKLPCSTMCVFRPS
;
A
#
# COMPACT_ATOMS: atom_id res chain seq x y z
N MET A 1 1.31 11.30 5.62
CA MET A 1 2.70 11.32 6.17
C MET A 1 2.73 12.17 7.42
N GLY A 2 3.70 11.96 8.31
CA GLY A 2 3.77 12.63 9.61
C GLY A 2 5.12 12.47 10.31
N ASN A 3 5.19 12.77 11.60
CA ASN A 3 6.45 12.88 12.38
C ASN A 3 7.41 11.69 12.19
N VAL A 4 6.88 10.46 12.17
CA VAL A 4 7.69 9.23 12.03
C VAL A 4 8.40 9.16 10.66
N SER A 5 7.77 9.67 9.60
CA SER A 5 8.31 9.63 8.24
C SER A 5 9.51 10.57 8.00
N HIS A 6 9.83 11.41 8.97
CA HIS A 6 11.06 12.20 8.97
C HIS A 6 12.25 11.42 9.52
N VAL A 7 12.01 10.42 10.37
CA VAL A 7 13.06 9.70 11.10
C VAL A 7 13.37 8.33 10.51
N VAL A 8 12.36 7.63 9.97
CA VAL A 8 12.52 6.31 9.36
C VAL A 8 11.78 6.16 8.02
N PRO A 9 12.25 5.28 7.11
CA PRO A 9 11.50 4.92 5.91
C PRO A 9 10.08 4.53 6.30
N SER A 10 9.09 5.18 5.69
CA SER A 10 7.69 5.09 6.10
C SER A 10 6.79 4.96 4.89
N PHE A 11 5.70 4.22 5.05
CA PHE A 11 4.67 4.02 4.03
C PHE A 11 3.31 4.42 4.60
N HIS A 12 2.53 5.17 3.82
CA HIS A 12 1.15 5.56 4.16
C HIS A 12 0.20 5.09 3.05
N GLY A 13 -0.21 3.83 3.14
CA GLY A 13 -1.18 3.24 2.22
C GLY A 13 -2.61 3.65 2.56
N ILE A 14 -3.46 3.73 1.53
CA ILE A 14 -4.89 3.99 1.65
C ILE A 14 -5.62 2.90 0.87
N PHE A 15 -6.72 2.40 1.42
CA PHE A 15 -7.66 1.53 0.71
C PHE A 15 -9.05 2.15 0.73
N GLY A 16 -9.87 1.80 -0.27
CA GLY A 16 -11.21 2.34 -0.43
C GLY A 16 -12.24 1.55 0.38
N ILE A 17 -13.13 2.28 1.03
CA ILE A 17 -14.38 1.74 1.59
C ILE A 17 -15.51 2.22 0.67
N PRO A 18 -16.39 1.32 0.18
CA PRO A 18 -17.53 1.73 -0.63
C PRO A 18 -18.48 2.62 0.17
N THR A 19 -18.82 3.78 -0.40
CA THR A 19 -19.80 4.72 0.19
C THR A 19 -20.72 5.25 -0.89
N GLU A 20 -21.85 5.83 -0.47
CA GLU A 20 -22.64 6.69 -1.35
C GLU A 20 -21.81 7.90 -1.85
N PRO A 21 -22.15 8.47 -3.02
CA PRO A 21 -21.47 9.64 -3.55
C PRO A 21 -21.51 10.84 -2.58
N GLY A 22 -20.37 11.51 -2.40
CA GLY A 22 -20.27 12.74 -1.59
C GLY A 22 -20.07 12.52 -0.09
N VAL A 23 -20.00 11.28 0.38
CA VAL A 23 -19.72 10.97 1.80
C VAL A 23 -18.26 11.33 2.15
N ALA A 24 -18.08 12.21 3.12
CA ALA A 24 -16.77 12.62 3.61
C ALA A 24 -16.20 11.61 4.62
N VAL A 25 -14.88 11.36 4.57
CA VAL A 25 -14.17 10.37 5.43
C VAL A 25 -14.22 10.66 6.93
N HIS A 26 -14.58 11.89 7.32
CA HIS A 26 -14.74 12.30 8.72
C HIS A 26 -16.21 12.57 9.06
N SER A 27 -17.12 11.69 8.63
CA SER A 27 -18.56 11.80 8.86
C SER A 27 -19.13 10.56 9.56
N ARG A 28 -20.34 10.70 10.12
CA ARG A 28 -21.08 9.57 10.70
C ARG A 28 -21.48 8.55 9.63
N ASP A 29 -21.77 9.00 8.42
CA ASP A 29 -22.15 8.14 7.31
C ASP A 29 -20.97 7.26 6.86
N PHE A 30 -19.76 7.83 6.83
CA PHE A 30 -18.54 7.05 6.58
C PHE A 30 -18.29 6.03 7.68
N ALA A 31 -18.54 6.38 8.95
CA ALA A 31 -18.43 5.41 10.05
C ALA A 31 -19.41 4.24 9.90
N GLY A 32 -20.64 4.52 9.44
CA GLY A 32 -21.62 3.48 9.09
C GLY A 32 -21.10 2.59 7.95
N ALA A 33 -20.63 3.19 6.85
CA ALA A 33 -20.08 2.44 5.71
C ALA A 33 -18.85 1.58 6.08
N ALA A 34 -17.98 2.10 6.96
CA ALA A 34 -16.80 1.40 7.44
C ALA A 34 -17.10 0.21 8.37
N SER A 35 -18.31 0.15 8.93
CA SER A 35 -18.76 -0.95 9.82
C SER A 35 -19.33 -2.15 9.08
N THR A 36 -19.34 -2.13 7.74
CA THR A 36 -19.93 -3.18 6.90
C THR A 36 -18.96 -4.34 6.66
N GLU A 37 -19.50 -5.53 6.36
CA GLU A 37 -18.70 -6.71 6.00
C GLU A 37 -17.86 -6.48 4.74
N GLU A 38 -18.37 -5.70 3.78
CA GLU A 38 -17.65 -5.32 2.57
C GLU A 38 -16.41 -4.46 2.89
N ALA A 39 -16.56 -3.51 3.82
CA ALA A 39 -15.46 -2.67 4.28
C ALA A 39 -14.41 -3.50 5.04
N HIS A 40 -14.84 -4.42 5.91
CA HIS A 40 -13.94 -5.33 6.61
C HIS A 40 -13.18 -6.24 5.63
N ARG A 41 -13.85 -6.75 4.59
CA ARG A 41 -13.19 -7.55 3.54
C ARG A 41 -12.13 -6.73 2.80
N ALA A 42 -12.41 -5.48 2.45
CA ALA A 42 -11.43 -4.59 1.83
C ALA A 42 -10.23 -4.31 2.76
N ALA A 43 -10.48 -4.15 4.06
CA ALA A 43 -9.44 -3.99 5.08
C ALA A 43 -8.56 -5.23 5.19
N LEU A 44 -9.14 -6.44 5.17
CA LEU A 44 -8.41 -7.70 5.22
C LEU A 44 -7.54 -7.92 3.98
N GLU A 45 -8.02 -7.60 2.78
CA GLU A 45 -7.21 -7.67 1.56
C GLU A 45 -6.02 -6.70 1.63
N SER A 46 -6.25 -5.48 2.11
CA SER A 46 -5.19 -4.50 2.31
C SER A 46 -4.18 -4.95 3.37
N ALA A 47 -4.64 -5.56 4.46
CA ALA A 47 -3.80 -6.12 5.51
C ALA A 47 -2.91 -7.25 5.00
N LYS A 48 -3.42 -8.13 4.12
CA LYS A 48 -2.60 -9.16 3.47
C LYS A 48 -1.47 -8.54 2.65
N GLY A 49 -1.75 -7.49 1.88
CA GLY A 49 -0.72 -6.75 1.12
C GLY A 49 0.37 -6.18 2.03
N MET A 50 -0.02 -5.56 3.15
CA MET A 50 0.92 -5.04 4.15
C MET A 50 1.74 -6.14 4.83
N ALA A 51 1.13 -7.27 5.16
CA ALA A 51 1.82 -8.41 5.75
C ALA A 51 2.85 -8.99 4.77
N MET A 52 2.50 -9.14 3.49
CA MET A 52 3.43 -9.59 2.46
C MET A 52 4.59 -8.62 2.28
N LEU A 53 4.35 -7.31 2.29
CA LEU A 53 5.41 -6.30 2.26
C LEU A 53 6.34 -6.44 3.48
N GLY A 54 5.78 -6.58 4.68
CA GLY A 54 6.55 -6.81 5.91
C GLY A 54 7.42 -8.05 5.82
N LEU A 55 6.88 -9.16 5.32
CA LEU A 55 7.63 -10.40 5.08
C LEU A 55 8.78 -10.18 4.10
N ARG A 56 8.55 -9.49 2.97
CA ARG A 56 9.62 -9.19 2.00
C ARG A 56 10.72 -8.35 2.63
N VAL A 57 10.37 -7.35 3.44
CA VAL A 57 11.35 -6.50 4.15
C VAL A 57 12.24 -7.33 5.08
N LEU A 58 11.70 -8.37 5.71
CA LEU A 58 12.43 -9.26 6.61
C LEU A 58 13.21 -10.36 5.87
N ALA A 59 12.65 -10.90 4.78
CA ALA A 59 13.18 -12.09 4.11
C ALA A 59 14.10 -11.77 2.92
N GLU A 60 13.88 -10.66 2.20
CA GLU A 60 14.68 -10.29 1.04
C GLU A 60 15.90 -9.48 1.47
N ALA A 61 17.07 -10.12 1.41
CA ALA A 61 18.34 -9.47 1.68
C ALA A 61 18.50 -8.18 0.85
N GLY A 62 18.70 -7.06 1.54
CA GLY A 62 18.95 -5.76 0.93
C GLY A 62 17.70 -4.93 0.58
N LEU A 63 16.47 -5.46 0.69
CA LEU A 63 15.27 -4.62 0.46
C LEU A 63 15.19 -3.48 1.49
N ALA A 64 15.40 -3.81 2.77
CA ALA A 64 15.41 -2.83 3.84
C ALA A 64 16.57 -1.81 3.71
N GLU A 65 17.74 -2.25 3.22
CA GLU A 65 18.87 -1.34 2.98
C GLU A 65 18.57 -0.37 1.85
N ARG A 66 18.04 -0.84 0.71
CA ARG A 66 17.65 0.06 -0.39
C ARG A 66 16.63 1.10 0.06
N ALA A 67 15.66 0.71 0.88
CA ALA A 67 14.68 1.65 1.45
C ALA A 67 15.33 2.67 2.39
N ARG A 68 16.35 2.28 3.17
CA ARG A 68 17.13 3.19 4.02
C ARG A 68 18.02 4.12 3.21
N ASP A 69 18.66 3.61 2.17
CA ASP A 69 19.54 4.38 1.29
C ASP A 69 18.75 5.44 0.54
N ASP A 70 17.58 5.10 0.00
CA ASP A 70 16.68 6.07 -0.62
C ASP A 70 16.23 7.16 0.37
N PHE A 71 15.84 6.74 1.57
CA PHE A 71 15.44 7.65 2.64
C PHE A 71 16.56 8.61 3.08
N ARG A 72 17.83 8.17 3.03
CA ARG A 72 19.00 9.00 3.32
C ARG A 72 19.37 9.88 2.13
N GLY A 73 19.20 9.37 0.91
CA GLY A 73 19.53 10.00 -0.36
C GLY A 73 18.56 11.09 -0.82
N ARG A 74 17.79 11.72 0.10
CA ARG A 74 16.80 12.78 -0.17
C ARG A 74 17.42 14.11 -0.66
N GLY A 75 18.13 14.04 -1.78
CA GLY A 75 18.76 15.13 -2.52
C GLY A 75 18.61 15.05 -4.04
N SER A 76 17.83 14.12 -4.60
CA SER A 76 17.47 14.17 -6.02
C SER A 76 16.07 13.63 -6.24
N HIS A 77 15.25 14.38 -6.98
CA HIS A 77 13.86 14.10 -7.33
C HIS A 77 13.70 12.81 -8.16
N LYS A 78 13.89 11.64 -7.54
CA LYS A 78 13.42 10.36 -8.07
C LYS A 78 12.57 9.73 -6.97
N GLY A 79 11.26 9.99 -7.03
CA GLY A 79 10.31 9.35 -6.14
C GLY A 79 10.45 7.84 -6.21
N VAL A 80 10.81 7.22 -5.10
CA VAL A 80 10.89 5.77 -4.99
C VAL A 80 9.49 5.19 -4.90
N LEU A 81 8.97 4.91 -6.09
CA LEU A 81 8.19 3.72 -6.35
C LEU A 81 9.16 2.66 -6.89
N ALA A 82 9.85 1.98 -5.97
CA ALA A 82 10.64 0.79 -6.30
C ALA A 82 10.53 -0.27 -5.20
N LEU A 83 9.30 -0.54 -4.74
CA LEU A 83 9.00 -1.72 -3.92
C LEU A 83 8.31 -2.84 -4.71
N MET A 84 7.98 -2.60 -5.99
CA MET A 84 7.47 -3.62 -6.89
C MET A 84 8.03 -3.39 -8.29
N HIS A 85 9.04 -4.19 -8.68
CA HIS A 85 9.41 -4.28 -10.09
C HIS A 85 8.21 -4.91 -10.83
N PRO A 86 7.80 -4.41 -12.01
CA PRO A 86 6.63 -4.96 -12.73
C PRO A 86 6.74 -6.46 -13.06
N GLY A 87 7.93 -7.04 -12.96
CA GLY A 87 8.17 -8.50 -13.08
C GLY A 87 7.75 -9.33 -11.85
N ASP A 88 7.75 -8.76 -10.64
CA ASP A 88 7.37 -9.47 -9.40
C ASP A 88 5.84 -9.62 -9.27
N LEU A 89 5.08 -8.66 -9.80
CA LEU A 89 3.61 -8.67 -9.80
C LEU A 89 3.03 -9.82 -10.63
N ASN A 90 3.61 -10.09 -11.81
CA ASN A 90 3.11 -11.14 -12.71
C ASN A 90 3.34 -12.56 -12.16
N ASN A 91 4.38 -12.76 -11.35
CA ASN A 91 4.72 -14.07 -10.78
C ASN A 91 4.00 -14.35 -9.45
N LEU A 92 3.63 -13.31 -8.69
CA LEU A 92 2.88 -13.44 -7.43
C LEU A 92 1.36 -13.57 -7.67
N CYS A 93 0.83 -12.82 -8.65
CA CYS A 93 -0.59 -12.86 -9.03
C CYS A 93 -0.99 -14.21 -9.66
N SER A 94 -0.07 -14.87 -10.38
CA SER A 94 -0.33 -16.19 -10.98
C SER A 94 -0.25 -17.37 -10.01
N ARG A 95 0.44 -17.25 -8.87
CA ARG A 95 0.70 -18.37 -7.95
C ARG A 95 -0.11 -18.37 -6.65
N LEU A 96 -0.57 -17.21 -6.14
CA LEU A 96 -1.16 -17.16 -4.80
C LEU A 96 -2.59 -16.62 -4.71
N THR A 97 -3.06 -15.82 -5.67
CA THR A 97 -4.43 -15.27 -5.59
C THR A 97 -5.03 -15.14 -6.99
N LYS A 98 -6.05 -15.93 -7.31
CA LYS A 98 -6.91 -15.74 -8.48
C LYS A 98 -7.77 -14.47 -8.32
N LEU A 99 -7.17 -13.32 -8.02
CA LEU A 99 -7.86 -12.05 -7.80
C LEU A 99 -7.55 -11.09 -8.97
N PRO A 100 -8.55 -10.40 -9.51
CA PRO A 100 -8.35 -9.48 -10.62
C PRO A 100 -7.43 -8.33 -10.21
N CYS A 101 -6.49 -8.01 -11.10
CA CYS A 101 -5.41 -7.01 -11.01
C CYS A 101 -5.86 -5.56 -10.69
N SER A 102 -7.17 -5.32 -10.51
CA SER A 102 -7.77 -3.99 -10.41
C SER A 102 -7.65 -3.33 -9.03
N THR A 103 -7.24 -4.05 -7.98
CA THR A 103 -7.24 -3.52 -6.60
C THR A 103 -5.93 -2.86 -6.16
N MET A 104 -4.87 -2.90 -6.99
CA MET A 104 -3.62 -2.22 -6.67
C MET A 104 -3.47 -0.97 -7.51
N CYS A 105 -4.04 0.15 -7.03
CA CYS A 105 -3.86 1.46 -7.63
C CYS A 105 -2.38 1.86 -7.60
N VAL A 106 -1.65 1.49 -8.65
CA VAL A 106 -0.38 2.12 -9.01
C VAL A 106 -0.74 3.51 -9.52
N PHE A 107 -0.37 4.54 -8.77
CA PHE A 107 -0.50 5.93 -9.16
C PHE A 107 0.29 6.14 -10.47
N ARG A 108 -0.43 6.20 -11.60
CA ARG A 108 0.13 6.56 -12.91
C ARG A 108 0.12 8.08 -12.98
N PRO A 109 1.26 8.78 -12.91
CA PRO A 109 1.26 10.21 -13.19
C PRO A 109 0.90 10.42 -14.67
N SER A 110 -0.04 11.32 -14.90
CA SER A 110 -0.33 11.97 -16.18
C SER A 110 0.87 12.79 -16.65
#